data_AF-A0A922IP29-F1
#
_entry.id   AF-A0A922IP29-F1
#
_cell.length_a   1.000
_cell.length_b   1.000
_cell.length_c   1.000
_cell.angle_alpha   90.00
_cell.angle_beta   90.00
_cell.angle_gamma   90.00
#
_symmetry.space_group_name_H-M   'P 1'
#
loop_
_entity.id
_entity.type
_entity.pdbx_description
1 polymer ?
#
loop_
_entity_poly.entity_id
_entity_poly.type
_entity_poly.pdbx_seq_one_letter_code
_entity_poly.pdbx_strand_id
1 'polypeptide(L)'
;MLEPNLIIPADDQKLLQCLLDHHGKLTPSPDSQHALSNLNNRICEILDNIIVNPSIFESGQLDHVRSVGSFKLNTWLNGSCISDLACVFRTLPTLEAVQNLASFVRRQLTSNNSPSEHVNCKVELESYGFSVASGDYIVQVLITTTPMNLNRTSPDIHISLAAQKIALASIRHLRWAEENATHTTVKVLIRILKDFRRRFRGFSYMNSWLIDLLAHYVVMNNPSRQPLPLNHAFRRVFHLLASGFLLPSSTGLIDPCEQGNLRLHSLMSLVEQDEICCTAQVLLRILNYGDYPSLFTHTDLDDTSREQLLKTATKSIDNLSILEWPEPVALHSQQITENGKIKFD
;
A
#
# COMPACT_ATOMS: atom_id res chain seq x y z
N MET A 1 -13.84 -11.89 34.87
CA MET A 1 -15.06 -11.63 34.08
C MET A 1 -14.96 -12.50 32.84
N LEU A 2 -15.84 -13.49 32.70
CA LEU A 2 -15.95 -14.28 31.48
C LEU A 2 -16.50 -13.36 30.40
N GLU A 3 -15.75 -13.15 29.32
CA GLU A 3 -16.31 -12.49 28.14
C GLU A 3 -17.54 -13.29 27.68
N PRO A 4 -18.67 -12.63 27.36
CA PRO A 4 -19.76 -13.33 26.71
C PRO A 4 -19.20 -13.97 25.44
N ASN A 5 -19.48 -15.26 25.22
CA ASN A 5 -19.18 -15.92 23.96
C ASN A 5 -19.81 -15.08 22.84
N LEU A 6 -19.01 -14.28 22.15
CA LEU A 6 -19.40 -13.69 20.89
C LEU A 6 -19.68 -14.88 19.98
N ILE A 7 -20.97 -15.16 19.77
CA ILE A 7 -21.41 -16.20 18.85
C ILE A 7 -21.00 -15.68 17.47
N ILE A 8 -19.80 -16.08 17.03
CA ILE A 8 -19.41 -15.96 15.64
C ILE A 8 -20.48 -16.74 14.87
N PRO A 9 -21.16 -16.13 13.87
CA PRO A 9 -22.20 -16.81 13.12
C PRO A 9 -21.72 -18.18 12.66
N ALA A 10 -22.49 -19.22 12.99
CA ALA A 10 -22.07 -20.63 12.84
C ALA A 10 -21.74 -21.05 11.40
N ASP A 11 -22.14 -20.24 10.41
CA ASP A 11 -21.78 -20.45 9.01
C ASP A 11 -21.49 -19.11 8.31
N ASP A 12 -20.21 -18.73 8.34
CA ASP A 12 -19.67 -17.55 7.65
C ASP A 12 -19.04 -17.93 6.28
N GLN A 13 -19.38 -19.12 5.75
CA GLN A 13 -18.88 -19.59 4.45
C GLN A 13 -19.33 -18.69 3.30
N LYS A 14 -20.52 -18.09 3.38
CA LYS A 14 -21.01 -17.14 2.37
C LYS A 14 -20.10 -15.91 2.26
N LEU A 15 -19.64 -15.37 3.39
CA LEU A 15 -18.69 -14.26 3.41
C LEU A 15 -17.34 -14.72 2.84
N LEU A 16 -16.86 -15.89 3.27
CA LEU A 16 -15.60 -16.44 2.77
C LEU A 16 -15.64 -16.62 1.25
N GLN A 17 -16.69 -17.21 0.69
CA GLN A 17 -16.85 -17.39 -0.75
C GLN A 17 -16.87 -16.04 -1.48
N CYS A 18 -17.63 -15.07 -0.98
CA CYS A 18 -17.67 -13.72 -1.55
C CYS A 18 -16.28 -13.06 -1.57
N LEU A 19 -15.51 -13.20 -0.49
CA LEU A 19 -14.14 -12.66 -0.40
C LEU A 19 -13.18 -13.34 -1.38
N LEU A 20 -13.29 -14.67 -1.54
CA LEU A 20 -12.47 -15.43 -2.48
C LEU A 20 -12.81 -15.10 -3.94
N ASP A 21 -14.10 -15.01 -4.27
CA ASP A 21 -14.57 -14.63 -5.61
C ASP A 21 -14.11 -13.22 -5.97
N HIS A 22 -14.19 -12.28 -5.02
CA HIS A 22 -13.70 -10.92 -5.22
C HIS A 22 -12.17 -10.88 -5.36
N HIS A 23 -11.44 -11.60 -4.50
CA HIS A 23 -9.99 -11.71 -4.59
C HIS A 23 -9.53 -12.24 -5.95
N GLY A 24 -10.25 -13.22 -6.52
CA GLY A 24 -9.98 -13.73 -7.86
C GLY A 24 -9.97 -12.63 -8.93
N LYS A 25 -10.93 -11.70 -8.87
CA LYS A 25 -11.03 -10.55 -9.80
C LYS A 25 -9.91 -9.53 -9.60
N LEU A 26 -9.43 -9.38 -8.37
CA LEU A 26 -8.34 -8.48 -8.01
C LEU A 26 -6.96 -9.04 -8.35
N THR A 27 -6.84 -10.33 -8.65
CA THR A 27 -5.56 -10.96 -8.95
C THR A 27 -5.17 -10.65 -10.40
N PRO A 28 -3.97 -10.09 -10.64
CA PRO A 28 -3.46 -9.85 -11.99
C PRO A 28 -3.40 -11.16 -12.80
N SER A 29 -3.68 -11.09 -14.11
CA SER A 29 -3.59 -12.26 -14.98
C SER A 29 -2.16 -12.83 -15.04
N PRO A 30 -1.99 -14.14 -15.32
CA PRO A 30 -0.65 -14.72 -15.47
C PRO A 30 0.21 -13.98 -16.49
N ASP A 31 -0.36 -13.59 -17.63
CA ASP A 31 0.35 -12.85 -18.68
C ASP A 31 0.87 -11.50 -18.18
N SER A 32 0.05 -10.75 -17.43
CA SER A 32 0.48 -9.50 -16.82
C SER A 32 1.53 -9.70 -15.74
N GLN A 33 1.45 -10.77 -14.96
CA GLN A 33 2.49 -11.13 -13.98
C GLN A 33 3.81 -11.44 -14.68
N HIS A 34 3.78 -12.21 -15.76
CA HIS A 34 4.96 -12.54 -16.55
C HIS A 34 5.58 -11.31 -17.21
N ALA A 35 4.77 -10.46 -17.86
CA ALA A 35 5.26 -9.27 -18.54
C ALA A 35 5.96 -8.28 -17.59
N LEU A 36 5.31 -7.97 -16.45
CA LEU A 36 5.90 -7.06 -15.46
C LEU A 36 7.13 -7.67 -14.77
N SER A 37 7.11 -8.97 -14.47
CA SER A 37 8.25 -9.69 -13.90
C SER A 37 9.46 -9.69 -14.84
N ASN A 38 9.24 -9.96 -16.13
CA ASN A 38 10.30 -9.96 -17.13
C ASN A 38 10.95 -8.57 -17.24
N LEU A 39 10.15 -7.49 -17.29
CA LEU A 39 10.66 -6.12 -17.33
C LEU A 39 11.44 -5.77 -16.05
N ASN A 40 10.88 -6.07 -14.88
CA ASN A 40 11.51 -5.83 -13.58
C ASN A 40 12.86 -6.56 -13.46
N ASN A 41 12.90 -7.84 -13.82
CA ASN A 41 14.11 -8.66 -13.72
C ASN A 41 15.19 -8.17 -14.68
N ARG A 42 14.83 -7.82 -15.93
CA ARG A 42 15.78 -7.28 -16.91
C ARG A 42 16.43 -5.97 -16.44
N ILE A 43 15.66 -5.08 -15.80
CA ILE A 43 16.21 -3.84 -15.24
C ILE A 43 17.08 -4.14 -14.01
N CYS A 44 16.65 -5.06 -13.15
CA CYS A 44 17.45 -5.52 -11.99
C CYS A 44 18.81 -6.07 -12.44
N GLU A 45 18.82 -6.95 -13.45
CA GLU A 45 20.06 -7.53 -14.02
C GLU A 45 21.02 -6.47 -14.57
N ILE A 46 20.50 -5.43 -15.24
CA ILE A 46 21.31 -4.31 -15.73
C ILE A 46 21.96 -3.57 -14.55
N LEU A 47 21.20 -3.31 -13.49
CA LEU A 47 21.68 -2.61 -12.29
C LEU A 47 22.66 -3.49 -11.48
N ASP A 48 22.40 -4.78 -11.35
CA ASP A 48 23.29 -5.76 -10.71
C ASP A 48 24.62 -5.88 -11.46
N ASN A 49 24.61 -5.84 -12.80
CA ASN A 49 25.86 -5.81 -13.58
C ASN A 49 26.69 -4.56 -13.28
N ILE A 50 26.07 -3.39 -13.11
CA ILE A 50 26.78 -2.17 -12.69
C ILE A 50 27.40 -2.34 -11.29
N ILE A 51 26.67 -2.99 -10.36
CA ILE A 51 27.15 -3.22 -8.99
C ILE A 51 28.37 -4.16 -9.00
N VAL A 52 28.34 -5.24 -9.80
CA VAL A 52 29.42 -6.23 -9.91
C VAL A 52 30.61 -5.68 -10.70
N ASN A 53 30.37 -4.86 -11.72
CA ASN A 53 31.41 -4.24 -12.55
C ASN A 53 31.30 -2.71 -12.53
N PRO A 54 31.82 -2.01 -11.50
CA PRO A 54 31.68 -0.56 -11.41
C PRO A 54 32.31 0.22 -12.57
N SER A 55 33.25 -0.37 -13.32
CA SER A 55 33.93 0.29 -14.44
C SER A 55 33.03 0.62 -15.63
N ILE A 56 31.86 -0.03 -15.76
CA ILE A 56 30.91 0.25 -16.84
C ILE A 56 30.06 1.52 -16.60
N PHE A 57 30.10 2.08 -15.39
CA PHE A 57 29.34 3.27 -15.00
C PHE A 57 30.18 4.20 -14.12
N GLU A 58 30.77 5.23 -14.74
CA GLU A 58 31.71 6.13 -14.06
C GLU A 58 31.02 7.25 -13.26
N SER A 59 29.75 7.56 -13.53
CA SER A 59 29.04 8.70 -12.93
C SER A 59 28.58 8.46 -11.48
N GLY A 60 28.81 7.27 -10.92
CA GLY A 60 28.46 6.96 -9.53
C GLY A 60 28.76 5.51 -9.16
N GLN A 61 28.68 5.20 -7.87
CA GLN A 61 28.85 3.83 -7.38
C GLN A 61 27.54 3.33 -6.78
N LEU A 62 27.00 2.27 -7.36
CA LEU A 62 25.84 1.57 -6.81
C LEU A 62 26.28 0.61 -5.71
N ASP A 63 25.49 0.54 -4.65
CA ASP A 63 25.71 -0.39 -3.54
C ASP A 63 24.92 -1.68 -3.75
N HIS A 64 23.60 -1.56 -3.88
CA HIS A 64 22.70 -2.66 -4.17
C HIS A 64 21.39 -2.17 -4.80
N VAL A 65 20.68 -3.08 -5.47
CA VAL A 65 19.32 -2.87 -6.00
C VAL A 65 18.39 -3.92 -5.40
N ARG A 66 17.12 -3.56 -5.18
CA ARG A 66 16.12 -4.48 -4.67
C ARG A 66 14.73 -4.15 -5.16
N SER A 67 13.99 -5.15 -5.64
CA SER A 67 12.55 -4.99 -5.88
C SER A 67 11.80 -4.82 -4.57
N VAL A 68 10.92 -3.83 -4.48
CA VAL A 68 10.17 -3.45 -3.28
C VAL A 68 8.67 -3.29 -3.61
N GLY A 69 7.90 -2.84 -2.62
CA GLY A 69 6.50 -2.46 -2.79
C GLY A 69 5.55 -3.63 -3.06
N SER A 70 4.38 -3.29 -3.59
CA SER A 70 3.29 -4.25 -3.83
C SER A 70 3.69 -5.33 -4.83
N PHE A 71 4.59 -4.99 -5.77
CA PHE A 71 5.15 -5.94 -6.71
C PHE A 71 5.88 -7.06 -5.99
N LYS A 72 6.95 -6.74 -5.25
CA LYS A 72 7.75 -7.77 -4.56
C LYS A 72 6.94 -8.59 -3.56
N LEU A 73 5.97 -7.97 -2.87
CA LEU A 73 5.11 -8.65 -1.90
C LEU A 73 4.01 -9.52 -2.52
N ASN A 74 3.84 -9.46 -3.85
CA ASN A 74 2.74 -10.08 -4.57
C ASN A 74 1.38 -9.68 -3.97
N THR A 75 1.17 -8.38 -3.78
CA THR A 75 -0.07 -7.76 -3.27
C THR A 75 -0.58 -6.64 -4.17
N TRP A 76 -0.05 -6.55 -5.40
CA TRP A 76 -0.57 -5.63 -6.40
C TRP A 76 -1.91 -6.11 -6.95
N LEU A 77 -2.69 -5.16 -7.47
CA LEU A 77 -4.05 -5.40 -7.97
C LEU A 77 -4.06 -5.54 -9.48
N ASN A 78 -5.03 -6.28 -10.00
CA ASN A 78 -5.32 -6.32 -11.42
C ASN A 78 -5.51 -4.90 -11.99
N GLY A 79 -5.03 -4.67 -13.22
CA GLY A 79 -4.91 -3.35 -13.83
C GLY A 79 -3.81 -2.45 -13.25
N SER A 80 -3.12 -2.86 -12.18
CA SER A 80 -1.92 -2.15 -11.70
C SER A 80 -0.71 -2.74 -12.39
N CYS A 81 -0.10 -1.94 -13.26
CA CYS A 81 1.02 -2.38 -14.10
C CYS A 81 2.36 -1.78 -13.63
N ILE A 82 2.49 -1.50 -12.33
CA ILE A 82 3.65 -0.79 -11.76
C ILE A 82 4.43 -1.71 -10.82
N SER A 83 5.76 -1.75 -10.97
CA SER A 83 6.68 -2.33 -9.99
C SER A 83 7.73 -1.33 -9.52
N ASP A 84 8.23 -1.52 -8.30
CA ASP A 84 9.20 -0.63 -7.68
C ASP A 84 10.55 -1.35 -7.50
N LEU A 85 11.64 -0.70 -7.92
CA LEU A 85 13.02 -1.08 -7.63
C LEU A 85 13.67 0.03 -6.80
N ALA A 86 14.10 -0.29 -5.58
CA ALA A 86 14.93 0.63 -4.81
C ALA A 86 16.41 0.41 -5.17
N CYS A 87 17.09 1.45 -5.63
CA CYS A 87 18.50 1.42 -6.01
C CYS A 87 19.29 2.36 -5.08
N VAL A 88 20.27 1.81 -4.36
CA VAL A 88 21.05 2.51 -3.34
C VAL A 88 22.42 2.86 -3.90
N PHE A 89 22.78 4.14 -3.86
CA PHE A 89 24.11 4.65 -4.17
C PHE A 89 25.00 4.61 -2.92
N ARG A 90 26.29 4.31 -3.10
CA ARG A 90 27.31 4.48 -2.05
C ARG A 90 27.60 5.96 -1.77
N THR A 91 27.52 6.78 -2.82
CA THR A 91 27.69 8.24 -2.78
C THR A 91 26.33 8.95 -2.75
N LEU A 92 26.34 10.28 -2.62
CA LEU A 92 25.13 11.08 -2.80
C LEU A 92 24.66 11.01 -4.27
N PRO A 93 23.38 10.69 -4.54
CA PRO A 93 22.86 10.55 -5.89
C PRO A 93 22.63 11.94 -6.49
N THR A 94 23.57 12.40 -7.31
CA THR A 94 23.41 13.66 -8.06
C THR A 94 22.38 13.50 -9.17
N LEU A 95 21.69 14.58 -9.53
CA LEU A 95 20.74 14.59 -10.64
C LEU A 95 21.40 14.15 -11.95
N GLU A 96 22.65 14.57 -12.18
CA GLU A 96 23.45 14.15 -13.33
C GLU A 96 23.76 12.64 -13.31
N ALA A 97 24.16 12.08 -12.16
CA ALA A 97 24.43 10.64 -12.03
C ALA A 97 23.18 9.81 -12.33
N VAL A 98 22.02 10.28 -11.88
CA VAL A 98 20.71 9.63 -12.12
C VAL A 98 20.34 9.69 -13.60
N GLN A 99 20.53 10.84 -14.25
CA GLN A 99 20.32 10.98 -15.70
C GLN A 99 21.25 10.09 -16.53
N ASN A 100 22.50 9.97 -16.12
CA ASN A 100 23.47 9.09 -16.76
C ASN A 100 23.10 7.61 -16.55
N LEU A 101 22.63 7.24 -15.35
CA LEU A 101 22.14 5.89 -15.06
C LEU A 101 20.90 5.55 -15.91
N ALA A 102 19.91 6.44 -15.97
CA ALA A 102 18.72 6.27 -16.80
C ALA A 102 19.08 6.12 -18.29
N SER A 103 20.03 6.92 -18.78
CA SER A 103 20.53 6.81 -20.16
C SER A 103 21.33 5.53 -20.40
N PHE A 104 22.05 5.04 -19.41
CA PHE A 104 22.73 3.74 -19.47
C PHE A 104 21.72 2.59 -19.57
N VAL A 105 20.72 2.57 -18.68
CA VAL A 105 19.65 1.57 -18.68
C VAL A 105 18.91 1.57 -20.03
N ARG A 106 18.55 2.75 -20.54
CA ARG A 106 17.94 2.90 -21.87
C ARG A 106 18.79 2.26 -22.97
N ARG A 107 20.10 2.53 -23.01
CA ARG A 107 21.01 1.94 -24.01
C ARG A 107 21.06 0.42 -23.93
N GLN A 108 21.18 -0.15 -22.72
CA GLN A 108 21.22 -1.60 -22.51
C GLN A 108 19.91 -2.30 -22.88
N LEU A 109 18.77 -1.65 -22.62
CA LEU A 109 17.46 -2.16 -23.03
C LEU A 109 17.29 -2.15 -24.55
N THR A 110 17.91 -1.20 -25.26
CA THR A 110 17.87 -1.15 -26.73
C THR A 110 18.89 -2.06 -27.43
N SER A 111 20.09 -2.26 -26.85
CA SER A 111 21.18 -3.00 -27.49
C SER A 111 21.01 -4.52 -27.46
N ASN A 112 20.31 -5.05 -26.45
CA ASN A 112 20.13 -6.50 -26.27
C ASN A 112 18.91 -7.06 -27.01
N ASN A 113 18.27 -6.28 -27.88
CA ASN A 113 17.08 -6.71 -28.61
C ASN A 113 17.46 -7.25 -30.00
N SER A 114 17.03 -8.48 -30.28
CA SER A 114 16.93 -9.04 -31.63
C SER A 114 16.06 -8.13 -32.52
N PRO A 115 16.27 -8.07 -33.85
CA PRO A 115 15.48 -7.23 -34.76
C PRO A 115 13.95 -7.46 -34.70
N SER A 116 13.51 -8.60 -34.16
CA SER A 116 12.10 -9.01 -34.03
C SER A 116 11.42 -8.62 -32.70
N GLU A 117 12.17 -8.16 -31.69
CA GLU A 117 11.65 -7.74 -30.38
C GLU A 117 12.10 -6.32 -30.06
N HIS A 118 11.68 -5.35 -30.87
CA HIS A 118 11.79 -3.95 -30.49
C HIS A 118 10.81 -3.67 -29.35
N VAL A 119 11.15 -4.10 -28.14
CA VAL A 119 10.48 -3.63 -26.93
C VAL A 119 10.80 -2.14 -26.85
N ASN A 120 9.82 -1.32 -27.23
CA ASN A 120 9.93 0.13 -27.24
C ASN A 120 9.89 0.63 -25.78
N CYS A 121 10.95 0.36 -25.02
CA CYS A 121 11.09 0.80 -23.65
C CYS A 121 11.31 2.31 -23.62
N LYS A 122 10.38 3.04 -23.01
CA LYS A 122 10.51 4.46 -22.75
C LYS A 122 11.14 4.65 -21.36
N VAL A 123 12.21 5.43 -21.26
CA VAL A 123 12.85 5.77 -19.98
C VAL A 123 12.64 7.25 -19.72
N GLU A 124 12.03 7.60 -18.58
CA GLU A 124 11.72 8.97 -18.20
C GLU A 124 12.32 9.31 -16.84
N LEU A 125 12.85 10.53 -16.72
CA LEU A 125 13.38 11.04 -15.45
C LEU A 125 12.24 11.50 -14.56
N GLU A 126 12.35 11.19 -13.27
CA GLU A 126 11.31 11.43 -12.29
C GLU A 126 11.90 12.03 -11.01
N SER A 127 11.06 12.67 -10.19
CA SER A 127 11.51 13.30 -8.93
C SER A 127 12.16 12.32 -7.93
N TYR A 128 11.87 11.02 -8.07
CA TYR A 128 12.41 9.94 -7.25
C TYR A 128 13.56 9.15 -7.91
N GLY A 129 13.93 9.49 -9.15
CA GLY A 129 14.86 8.69 -9.95
C GLY A 129 14.46 8.66 -11.41
N PHE A 130 13.99 7.50 -11.87
CA PHE A 130 13.49 7.34 -13.23
C PHE A 130 12.47 6.21 -13.33
N SER A 131 11.67 6.21 -14.38
CA SER A 131 10.73 5.15 -14.73
C SER A 131 11.10 4.51 -16.06
N VAL A 132 10.83 3.22 -16.21
CA VAL A 132 10.98 2.47 -17.45
C VAL A 132 9.63 1.88 -17.81
N ALA A 133 9.04 2.33 -18.91
CA ALA A 133 7.76 1.86 -19.42
C ALA A 133 7.94 0.96 -20.65
N SER A 134 7.24 -0.17 -20.69
CA SER A 134 7.13 -1.06 -21.85
C SER A 134 5.67 -1.41 -22.07
N GLY A 135 5.03 -0.77 -23.06
CA GLY A 135 3.57 -0.80 -23.19
C GLY A 135 2.91 -0.18 -21.96
N ASP A 136 1.99 -0.90 -21.34
CA ASP A 136 1.30 -0.45 -20.12
C ASP A 136 2.08 -0.74 -18.82
N TYR A 137 3.19 -1.48 -18.90
CA TYR A 137 3.97 -1.88 -17.73
C TYR A 137 5.07 -0.88 -17.41
N ILE A 138 5.16 -0.45 -16.15
CA ILE A 138 6.09 0.56 -15.66
C ILE A 138 6.90 -0.01 -14.50
N VAL A 139 8.22 0.15 -14.56
CA VAL A 139 9.12 -0.11 -13.44
C VAL A 139 9.69 1.21 -12.95
N GLN A 140 9.39 1.58 -11.71
CA GLN A 140 9.90 2.78 -11.06
C GLN A 140 11.21 2.45 -10.34
N VAL A 141 12.30 3.12 -10.71
CA VAL A 141 13.59 2.99 -10.03
C VAL A 141 13.72 4.14 -9.03
N LEU A 142 13.46 3.81 -7.76
CA LEU A 142 13.53 4.69 -6.61
C LEU A 142 14.99 4.82 -6.16
N ILE A 143 15.60 5.97 -6.41
CA ILE A 143 17.00 6.20 -6.12
C ILE A 143 17.17 6.73 -4.71
N THR A 144 18.15 6.18 -3.99
CA THR A 144 18.53 6.64 -2.66
C THR A 144 20.02 6.41 -2.38
N THR A 145 20.45 6.70 -1.17
CA THR A 145 21.83 6.52 -0.68
C THR A 145 21.82 5.89 0.71
N THR A 146 23.00 5.62 1.24
CA THR A 146 23.15 5.12 2.61
C THR A 146 22.66 6.16 3.64
N PRO A 147 22.08 5.74 4.78
CA PRO A 147 21.57 6.66 5.80
C PRO A 147 22.57 7.71 6.29
N MET A 148 23.87 7.39 6.27
CA MET A 148 24.95 8.30 6.67
C MET A 148 25.05 9.54 5.76
N ASN A 149 24.69 9.40 4.48
CA ASN A 149 24.79 10.47 3.49
C ASN A 149 23.58 11.40 3.49
N LEU A 150 22.42 10.97 4.02
CA LEU A 150 21.16 11.73 3.93
C LEU A 150 21.28 13.17 4.47
N ASN A 151 22.03 13.36 5.56
CA ASN A 151 22.22 14.66 6.20
C ASN A 151 23.09 15.64 5.39
N ARG A 152 23.65 15.20 4.26
CA ARG A 152 24.52 15.99 3.37
C ARG A 152 23.87 16.28 2.01
N THR A 153 22.58 16.01 1.88
CA THR A 153 21.84 16.19 0.61
C THR A 153 21.55 17.67 0.38
N SER A 154 21.93 18.18 -0.79
CA SER A 154 21.58 19.53 -1.28
C SER A 154 20.51 19.47 -2.39
N PRO A 155 19.42 20.27 -2.30
CA PRO A 155 18.28 20.20 -3.24
C PRO A 155 18.62 20.49 -4.71
N ASP A 156 19.62 21.34 -4.98
CA ASP A 156 19.95 21.76 -6.35
C ASP A 156 20.80 20.73 -7.11
N ILE A 157 21.43 19.80 -6.38
CA ILE A 157 22.42 18.87 -6.93
C ILE A 157 21.94 17.43 -6.84
N HIS A 158 21.16 17.10 -5.81
CA HIS A 158 20.80 15.73 -5.47
C HIS A 158 19.30 15.50 -5.57
N ILE A 159 18.92 14.22 -5.68
CA ILE A 159 17.52 13.82 -5.54
C ILE A 159 16.96 14.29 -4.20
N SER A 160 15.68 14.68 -4.20
CA SER A 160 15.01 15.19 -3.00
C SER A 160 15.18 14.25 -1.80
N LEU A 161 15.45 14.83 -0.62
CA LEU A 161 15.57 14.07 0.62
C LEU A 161 14.30 13.25 0.92
N ALA A 162 13.12 13.77 0.55
CA ALA A 162 11.85 13.07 0.71
C ALA A 162 11.80 11.78 -0.12
N ALA A 163 12.16 11.82 -1.41
CA ALA A 163 12.18 10.64 -2.26
C ALA A 163 13.20 9.59 -1.77
N GLN A 164 14.40 10.04 -1.38
CA GLN A 164 15.43 9.16 -0.83
C GLN A 164 14.96 8.45 0.46
N LYS A 165 14.25 9.16 1.35
CA LYS A 165 13.65 8.59 2.57
C LYS A 165 12.56 7.58 2.25
N ILE A 166 11.69 7.86 1.28
CA ILE A 166 10.63 6.94 0.82
C ILE A 166 11.25 5.64 0.28
N ALA A 167 12.27 5.74 -0.57
CA ALA A 167 12.95 4.56 -1.10
C ALA A 167 13.60 3.70 0.01
N LEU A 168 14.25 4.32 1.00
CA LEU A 168 14.80 3.60 2.15
C LEU A 168 13.72 2.97 3.04
N ALA A 169 12.60 3.67 3.25
CA ALA A 169 11.45 3.12 3.97
C ALA A 169 10.89 1.90 3.25
N SER A 170 10.73 1.93 1.92
CA SER A 170 10.29 0.79 1.12
C SER A 170 11.21 -0.44 1.26
N ILE A 171 12.54 -0.25 1.38
CA ILE A 171 13.47 -1.35 1.67
C ILE A 171 13.23 -1.93 3.08
N ARG A 172 13.03 -1.08 4.09
CA ARG A 172 12.76 -1.54 5.48
C ARG A 172 11.41 -2.27 5.57
N HIS A 173 10.36 -1.69 4.98
CA HIS A 173 9.02 -2.28 4.91
C HIS A 173 9.06 -3.66 4.26
N LEU A 174 9.80 -3.79 3.16
CA LEU A 174 9.97 -5.08 2.49
C LEU A 174 10.64 -6.12 3.41
N ARG A 175 11.76 -5.77 4.05
CA ARG A 175 12.47 -6.69 4.96
C ARG A 175 11.54 -7.17 6.07
N TRP A 176 10.85 -6.23 6.71
CA TRP A 176 9.87 -6.57 7.74
C TRP A 176 8.76 -7.49 7.20
N ALA A 177 8.22 -7.20 6.01
CA ALA A 177 7.11 -7.96 5.45
C ALA A 177 7.51 -9.37 5.00
N GLU A 178 8.74 -9.56 4.49
CA GLU A 178 9.28 -10.89 4.19
C GLU A 178 9.49 -11.75 5.43
N GLU A 179 9.76 -11.13 6.58
CA GLU A 179 9.94 -11.85 7.85
C GLU A 179 8.61 -12.10 8.57
N ASN A 180 7.64 -11.19 8.45
CA ASN A 180 6.45 -11.17 9.32
C ASN A 180 5.12 -11.37 8.57
N ALA A 181 5.01 -10.93 7.32
CA ALA A 181 3.74 -10.81 6.58
C ALA A 181 3.63 -11.76 5.36
N THR A 182 4.23 -12.95 5.45
CA THR A 182 4.27 -13.92 4.34
C THR A 182 3.01 -14.76 4.19
N HIS A 183 2.19 -14.86 5.24
CA HIS A 183 1.00 -15.72 5.27
C HIS A 183 -0.02 -15.33 4.19
N THR A 184 -0.57 -16.33 3.48
CA THR A 184 -1.47 -16.12 2.33
C THR A 184 -2.70 -15.28 2.69
N THR A 185 -3.32 -15.51 3.85
CA THR A 185 -4.47 -14.71 4.31
C THR A 185 -4.13 -13.22 4.44
N VAL A 186 -2.91 -12.88 4.89
CA VAL A 186 -2.45 -11.49 4.98
C VAL A 186 -2.41 -10.88 3.58
N LYS A 187 -1.79 -11.56 2.61
CA LYS A 187 -1.68 -11.07 1.23
C LYS A 187 -3.04 -10.91 0.54
N VAL A 188 -3.96 -11.85 0.75
CA VAL A 188 -5.34 -11.77 0.23
C VAL A 188 -6.06 -10.58 0.84
N LEU A 189 -5.99 -10.41 2.17
CA LEU A 189 -6.61 -9.29 2.86
C LEU A 189 -6.03 -7.94 2.42
N ILE A 190 -4.70 -7.83 2.24
CA ILE A 190 -4.05 -6.62 1.71
C ILE A 190 -4.65 -6.22 0.37
N ARG A 191 -4.82 -7.16 -0.57
CA ARG A 191 -5.40 -6.85 -1.89
C ARG A 191 -6.82 -6.32 -1.75
N ILE A 192 -7.65 -6.98 -0.93
CA ILE A 192 -9.03 -6.54 -0.69
C ILE A 192 -9.03 -5.12 -0.09
N LEU A 193 -8.18 -4.83 0.90
CA LEU A 193 -8.11 -3.49 1.50
C LEU A 193 -7.54 -2.42 0.56
N LYS A 194 -6.58 -2.76 -0.30
CA LYS A 194 -6.09 -1.84 -1.35
C LYS A 194 -7.19 -1.51 -2.37
N ASP A 195 -8.08 -2.45 -2.63
CA ASP A 195 -9.24 -2.21 -3.48
C ASP A 195 -10.30 -1.37 -2.76
N PHE A 196 -10.54 -1.59 -1.46
CA PHE A 196 -11.38 -0.69 -0.64
C PHE A 196 -10.84 0.75 -0.64
N ARG A 197 -9.53 0.93 -0.58
CA ARG A 197 -8.88 2.25 -0.70
C ARG A 197 -9.25 2.98 -2.00
N ARG A 198 -9.51 2.26 -3.10
CA ARG A 198 -9.95 2.83 -4.38
C ARG A 198 -11.45 3.11 -4.44
N ARG A 199 -12.24 2.45 -3.58
CA ARG A 199 -13.69 2.44 -3.64
C ARG A 199 -14.37 3.24 -2.53
N PHE A 200 -13.70 3.52 -1.42
CA PHE A 200 -14.28 4.25 -0.30
C PHE A 200 -13.41 5.45 0.06
N ARG A 201 -14.01 6.64 0.10
CA ARG A 201 -13.33 7.87 0.49
C ARG A 201 -12.59 7.74 1.83
N GLY A 202 -13.21 7.17 2.86
CA GLY A 202 -12.53 6.96 4.15
C GLY A 202 -11.28 6.09 4.03
N PHE A 203 -11.32 5.01 3.24
CA PHE A 203 -10.16 4.14 3.09
C PHE A 203 -9.06 4.77 2.22
N SER A 204 -9.37 5.77 1.39
CA SER A 204 -8.42 6.45 0.50
C SER A 204 -7.24 7.10 1.23
N TYR A 205 -7.48 7.57 2.46
CA TYR A 205 -6.49 8.22 3.34
C TYR A 205 -5.45 7.24 3.93
N MET A 206 -5.76 5.94 3.95
CA MET A 206 -4.79 4.96 4.41
C MET A 206 -3.70 4.75 3.35
N ASN A 207 -2.45 5.08 3.71
CA ASN A 207 -1.32 4.77 2.85
C ASN A 207 -1.11 3.25 2.71
N SER A 208 -0.35 2.82 1.70
CA SER A 208 -0.16 1.38 1.42
C SER A 208 0.47 0.63 2.58
N TRP A 209 1.39 1.26 3.32
CA TRP A 209 2.09 0.62 4.44
C TRP A 209 1.17 0.39 5.64
N LEU A 210 0.29 1.35 5.95
CA LEU A 210 -0.74 1.22 6.95
C LEU A 210 -1.69 0.05 6.63
N ILE A 211 -2.06 -0.13 5.36
CA ILE A 211 -2.87 -1.27 4.91
C ILE A 211 -2.14 -2.59 5.13
N ASP A 212 -0.87 -2.66 4.74
CA ASP A 212 -0.04 -3.88 4.87
C ASP A 212 0.08 -4.28 6.35
N LEU A 213 0.36 -3.32 7.24
CA LEU A 213 0.45 -3.55 8.68
C LEU A 213 -0.89 -3.86 9.33
N LEU A 214 -1.98 -3.19 8.93
CA LEU A 214 -3.32 -3.47 9.45
C LEU A 214 -3.74 -4.91 9.12
N ALA A 215 -3.52 -5.35 7.88
CA ALA A 215 -3.83 -6.71 7.47
C ALA A 215 -3.02 -7.74 8.27
N HIS A 216 -1.71 -7.51 8.43
CA HIS A 216 -0.87 -8.37 9.27
C HIS A 216 -1.36 -8.40 10.73
N TYR A 217 -1.57 -7.24 11.33
CA TYR A 217 -2.02 -7.10 12.73
C TYR A 217 -3.32 -7.86 12.96
N VAL A 218 -4.29 -7.67 12.06
CA VAL A 218 -5.61 -8.29 12.14
C VAL A 218 -5.53 -9.81 12.05
N VAL A 219 -4.68 -10.35 11.17
CA VAL A 219 -4.55 -11.81 10.99
C VAL A 219 -3.72 -12.45 12.10
N MET A 220 -2.59 -11.84 12.46
CA MET A 220 -1.54 -12.48 13.28
C MET A 220 -1.63 -12.12 14.76
N ASN A 221 -2.03 -10.91 15.12
CA ASN A 221 -2.05 -10.47 16.51
C ASN A 221 -3.36 -10.87 17.19
N ASN A 222 -3.49 -12.12 17.62
CA ASN A 222 -4.68 -12.62 18.31
C ASN A 222 -4.32 -13.66 19.39
N PRO A 223 -5.21 -13.94 20.37
CA PRO A 223 -4.90 -14.82 21.50
C PRO A 223 -4.55 -16.26 21.12
N SER A 224 -5.08 -16.77 20.00
CA SER A 224 -4.81 -18.15 19.57
C SER A 224 -3.40 -18.31 19.01
N ARG A 225 -2.71 -17.20 18.68
CA ARG A 225 -1.40 -17.17 18.03
C ARG A 225 -1.35 -17.96 16.72
N GLN A 226 -2.52 -18.24 16.14
CA GLN A 226 -2.66 -18.83 14.82
C GLN A 226 -3.23 -17.77 13.86
N PRO A 227 -2.85 -17.78 12.57
CA PRO A 227 -3.42 -16.87 11.60
C PRO A 227 -4.95 -17.01 11.56
N LEU A 228 -5.67 -15.90 11.70
CA LEU A 228 -7.14 -15.92 11.55
C LEU A 228 -7.53 -16.32 10.12
N PRO A 229 -8.65 -17.07 9.95
CA PRO A 229 -9.21 -17.31 8.63
C PRO A 229 -9.69 -15.98 8.00
N LEU A 230 -9.74 -15.94 6.66
CA LEU A 230 -9.95 -14.69 5.90
C LEU A 230 -11.24 -13.95 6.29
N ASN A 231 -12.35 -14.67 6.46
CA ASN A 231 -13.64 -14.10 6.86
C ASN A 231 -13.60 -13.46 8.27
N HIS A 232 -12.94 -14.12 9.23
CA HIS A 232 -12.78 -13.55 10.59
C HIS A 232 -11.84 -12.34 10.58
N ALA A 233 -10.73 -12.44 9.83
CA ALA A 233 -9.81 -11.33 9.66
C ALA A 233 -10.52 -10.12 9.03
N PHE A 234 -11.27 -10.33 7.94
CA PHE A 234 -12.03 -9.27 7.27
C PHE A 234 -13.03 -8.59 8.21
N ARG A 235 -13.84 -9.36 8.96
CA ARG A 235 -14.72 -8.78 10.00
C ARG A 235 -13.94 -7.98 11.03
N ARG A 236 -12.80 -8.50 11.50
CA ARG A 236 -11.98 -7.86 12.52
C ARG A 236 -11.39 -6.52 12.06
N VAL A 237 -11.09 -6.34 10.76
CA VAL A 237 -10.70 -5.03 10.22
C VAL A 237 -11.75 -3.97 10.58
N PHE A 238 -13.02 -4.23 10.24
CA PHE A 238 -14.08 -3.25 10.47
C PHE A 238 -14.38 -3.05 11.95
N HIS A 239 -14.35 -4.10 12.78
CA HIS A 239 -14.51 -3.94 14.23
C HIS A 239 -13.41 -3.04 14.83
N LEU A 240 -12.15 -3.21 14.43
CA LEU A 240 -11.06 -2.35 14.92
C LEU A 240 -11.25 -0.91 14.44
N LEU A 241 -11.44 -0.70 13.14
CA LEU A 241 -11.57 0.66 12.61
C LEU A 241 -12.81 1.37 13.16
N ALA A 242 -13.96 0.69 13.25
CA ALA A 242 -15.22 1.25 13.76
C ALA A 242 -15.20 1.57 15.27
N SER A 243 -14.36 0.87 16.04
CA SER A 243 -14.13 1.15 17.47
C SER A 243 -13.12 2.27 17.71
N GLY A 244 -12.67 2.96 16.66
CA GLY A 244 -11.76 4.09 16.78
C GLY A 244 -10.30 3.72 16.90
N PHE A 245 -9.88 2.56 16.38
CA PHE A 245 -8.48 2.11 16.47
C PHE A 245 -7.46 3.10 15.85
N LEU A 246 -7.88 3.93 14.91
CA LEU A 246 -7.04 4.98 14.29
C LEU A 246 -7.45 6.41 14.70
N LEU A 247 -8.30 6.57 15.73
CA LEU A 247 -8.69 7.87 16.27
C LEU A 247 -7.65 8.43 17.26
N PRO A 248 -7.72 9.73 17.61
CA PRO A 248 -6.81 10.35 18.56
C PRO A 248 -6.78 9.61 19.89
N SER A 249 -5.61 9.61 20.53
CA SER A 249 -5.34 8.90 21.79
C SER A 249 -5.33 7.37 21.69
N SER A 250 -5.71 6.77 20.56
CA SER A 250 -5.50 5.35 20.32
C SER A 250 -3.99 5.03 20.26
N THR A 251 -3.63 3.81 20.68
CA THR A 251 -2.30 3.26 20.44
C THR A 251 -2.10 2.95 18.95
N GLY A 252 -3.17 2.58 18.25
CA GLY A 252 -3.19 2.25 16.82
C GLY A 252 -2.09 1.28 16.41
N LEU A 253 -1.55 1.49 15.21
CA LEU A 253 -0.41 0.72 14.68
C LEU A 253 0.87 1.52 14.84
N ILE A 254 1.83 0.91 15.54
CA ILE A 254 3.20 1.41 15.65
C ILE A 254 3.98 0.91 14.43
N ASP A 255 4.72 1.79 13.78
CA ASP A 255 5.59 1.41 12.66
C ASP A 255 6.80 0.60 13.16
N PRO A 256 6.91 -0.70 12.82
CA PRO A 256 8.04 -1.52 13.26
C PRO A 256 9.34 -1.21 12.51
N CYS A 257 9.30 -0.39 11.45
CA CYS A 257 10.43 -0.04 10.60
C CYS A 257 11.06 1.32 10.94
N GLU A 258 10.48 2.07 11.87
CA GLU A 258 10.96 3.39 12.29
C GLU A 258 11.46 3.36 13.73
N GLN A 259 12.37 4.28 14.06
CA GLN A 259 12.82 4.45 15.44
C GLN A 259 11.78 5.21 16.26
N GLY A 260 11.59 4.75 17.50
CA GLY A 260 10.56 5.29 18.39
C GLY A 260 9.18 4.66 18.15
N ASN A 261 8.22 5.02 18.99
CA ASN A 261 6.86 4.50 18.91
C ASN A 261 6.00 5.35 17.95
N LEU A 262 6.42 5.45 16.68
CA LEU A 262 5.68 6.22 15.67
C LEU A 262 4.35 5.53 15.37
N ARG A 263 3.24 6.20 15.69
CA ARG A 263 1.89 5.71 15.37
C ARG A 263 1.53 6.14 13.95
N LEU A 264 1.25 5.19 13.07
CA LEU A 264 1.02 5.51 11.65
C LEU A 264 -0.17 6.45 11.40
N HIS A 265 -1.21 6.37 12.23
CA HIS A 265 -2.37 7.26 12.10
C HIS A 265 -2.09 8.70 12.53
N SER A 266 -1.00 8.98 13.26
CA SER A 266 -0.65 10.36 13.61
C SER A 266 -0.14 11.18 12.43
N LEU A 267 0.10 10.55 11.28
CA LEU A 267 0.42 11.22 10.01
C LEU A 267 -0.84 11.71 9.27
N MET A 268 -2.02 11.29 9.71
CA MET A 268 -3.31 11.71 9.16
C MET A 268 -3.91 12.83 10.01
N SER A 269 -4.64 13.74 9.36
CA SER A 269 -5.44 14.75 10.03
C SER A 269 -6.61 14.13 10.81
N LEU A 270 -7.20 14.91 11.72
CA LEU A 270 -8.35 14.45 12.51
C LEU A 270 -9.56 14.13 11.64
N VAL A 271 -9.78 14.93 10.58
CA VAL A 271 -10.86 14.72 9.61
C VAL A 271 -10.68 13.39 8.86
N GLU A 272 -9.45 13.06 8.47
CA GLU A 272 -9.16 11.79 7.78
C GLU A 272 -9.34 10.59 8.71
N GLN A 273 -8.91 10.70 9.97
CA GLN A 273 -9.10 9.66 10.98
C GLN A 273 -10.59 9.40 11.27
N ASP A 274 -11.37 10.48 11.40
CA ASP A 274 -12.81 10.42 11.63
C ASP A 274 -13.55 9.81 10.44
N GLU A 275 -13.21 10.22 9.22
CA GLU A 275 -13.81 9.68 7.99
C GLU A 275 -13.52 8.18 7.82
N ILE A 276 -12.32 7.70 8.18
CA ILE A 276 -12.02 6.25 8.23
C ILE A 276 -12.94 5.54 9.22
N CYS A 277 -13.09 6.07 10.44
CA CYS A 277 -13.89 5.47 11.50
C CYS A 277 -15.37 5.41 11.11
N CYS A 278 -15.94 6.53 10.67
CA CYS A 278 -17.33 6.63 10.24
C CYS A 278 -17.61 5.69 9.06
N THR A 279 -16.69 5.60 8.10
CA THR A 279 -16.81 4.66 6.98
C THR A 279 -16.79 3.21 7.47
N ALA A 280 -15.87 2.85 8.35
CA ALA A 280 -15.82 1.51 8.91
C ALA A 280 -17.09 1.15 9.71
N GLN A 281 -17.70 2.10 10.41
CA GLN A 281 -18.95 1.89 11.16
C GLN A 281 -20.15 1.57 10.25
N VAL A 282 -20.27 2.23 9.09
CA VAL A 282 -21.31 1.90 8.09
C VAL A 282 -21.04 0.53 7.47
N LEU A 283 -19.81 0.28 7.02
CA LEU A 283 -19.46 -0.98 6.36
C LEU A 283 -19.58 -2.18 7.31
N LEU A 284 -19.28 -2.00 8.61
CA LEU A 284 -19.50 -3.03 9.62
C LEU A 284 -20.99 -3.39 9.77
N ARG A 285 -21.88 -2.40 9.73
CA ARG A 285 -23.33 -2.63 9.78
C ARG A 285 -23.78 -3.45 8.56
N ILE A 286 -23.41 -3.02 7.34
CA ILE A 286 -23.69 -3.76 6.10
C ILE A 286 -23.20 -5.22 6.21
N LEU A 287 -21.96 -5.41 6.70
CA LEU A 287 -21.35 -6.72 6.92
C LEU A 287 -22.11 -7.58 7.96
N ASN A 288 -22.68 -6.98 8.99
CA ASN A 288 -23.42 -7.68 10.03
C ASN A 288 -24.84 -8.07 9.57
N TYR A 289 -25.45 -7.30 8.67
CA TYR A 289 -26.71 -7.69 8.03
C TYR A 289 -26.56 -8.74 6.93
N GLY A 290 -25.33 -9.11 6.56
CA GLY A 290 -25.06 -10.18 5.60
C GLY A 290 -25.12 -9.75 4.13
N ASP A 291 -25.23 -8.45 3.83
CA ASP A 291 -25.20 -7.91 2.47
C ASP A 291 -23.76 -7.75 1.97
N TYR A 292 -23.08 -8.88 1.79
CA TYR A 292 -21.68 -8.93 1.34
C TYR A 292 -21.46 -8.37 -0.06
N PRO A 293 -22.32 -8.64 -1.07
CA PRO A 293 -22.09 -8.14 -2.43
C PRO A 293 -22.07 -6.62 -2.55
N SER A 294 -22.87 -5.90 -1.74
CA SER A 294 -22.86 -4.43 -1.73
C SER A 294 -21.51 -3.84 -1.32
N LEU A 295 -20.71 -4.56 -0.51
CA LEU A 295 -19.36 -4.12 -0.12
C LEU A 295 -18.36 -4.07 -1.30
N PHE A 296 -18.65 -4.71 -2.44
CA PHE A 296 -17.71 -4.88 -3.55
C PHE A 296 -18.18 -4.27 -4.88
N THR A 297 -19.42 -3.81 -4.96
CA THR A 297 -20.04 -3.34 -6.22
C THR A 297 -20.08 -1.83 -6.36
N HIS A 298 -19.72 -1.09 -5.31
CA HIS A 298 -19.92 0.37 -5.21
C HIS A 298 -18.59 1.15 -5.21
N THR A 299 -18.68 2.45 -5.49
CA THR A 299 -17.55 3.41 -5.51
C THR A 299 -17.92 4.74 -4.84
N ASP A 300 -17.77 4.83 -3.52
CA ASP A 300 -18.09 6.00 -2.69
C ASP A 300 -16.99 7.09 -2.73
N LEU A 301 -16.48 7.42 -3.91
CA LEU A 301 -15.57 8.56 -4.07
C LEU A 301 -16.32 9.88 -4.24
N ASP A 302 -17.58 9.84 -4.67
CA ASP A 302 -18.48 10.98 -4.74
C ASP A 302 -19.70 10.82 -3.81
N ASP A 303 -20.35 11.93 -3.46
CA ASP A 303 -21.48 11.94 -2.54
C ASP A 303 -22.70 11.19 -3.10
N THR A 304 -22.87 11.18 -4.43
CA THR A 304 -23.94 10.45 -5.12
C THR A 304 -23.83 8.95 -4.92
N SER A 305 -22.63 8.38 -5.12
CA SER A 305 -22.40 6.95 -4.94
C SER A 305 -22.50 6.56 -3.47
N ARG A 306 -22.03 7.43 -2.57
CA ARG A 306 -22.17 7.27 -1.11
C ARG A 306 -23.63 7.15 -0.66
N GLU A 307 -24.54 7.95 -1.23
CA GLU A 307 -25.98 7.80 -0.99
C GLU A 307 -26.55 6.53 -1.62
N GLN A 308 -26.06 6.16 -2.81
CA GLN A 308 -26.52 4.95 -3.51
C GLN A 308 -26.17 3.67 -2.74
N LEU A 309 -25.01 3.63 -2.05
CA LEU A 309 -24.67 2.54 -1.15
C LEU A 309 -25.70 2.40 -0.03
N LEU A 310 -26.05 3.49 0.65
CA LEU A 310 -27.06 3.44 1.71
C LEU A 310 -28.40 2.97 1.18
N LYS A 311 -28.84 3.50 0.02
CA LYS A 311 -30.11 3.12 -0.60
C LYS A 311 -30.14 1.63 -0.97
N THR A 312 -29.04 1.09 -1.49
CA THR A 312 -28.94 -0.32 -1.91
C THR A 312 -28.87 -1.24 -0.70
N ALA A 313 -28.01 -0.93 0.27
CA ALA A 313 -27.89 -1.70 1.50
C ALA A 313 -29.20 -1.68 2.30
N THR A 314 -29.85 -0.52 2.46
CA THR A 314 -31.13 -0.41 3.20
C THR A 314 -32.25 -1.22 2.55
N LYS A 315 -32.29 -1.35 1.21
CA LYS A 315 -33.25 -2.23 0.54
C LYS A 315 -33.00 -3.71 0.81
N SER A 316 -31.74 -4.10 1.00
CA SER A 316 -31.37 -5.50 1.29
C SER A 316 -31.58 -5.88 2.76
N ILE A 317 -31.69 -4.90 3.65
CA ILE A 317 -31.84 -5.09 5.09
C ILE A 317 -33.31 -4.83 5.41
N ASP A 318 -34.13 -5.88 5.60
CA ASP A 318 -35.61 -5.89 5.77
C ASP A 318 -36.21 -4.86 6.77
N ASN A 319 -36.07 -3.55 6.52
CA ASN A 319 -36.60 -2.40 7.27
C ASN A 319 -36.34 -2.38 8.79
N LEU A 320 -35.40 -3.16 9.34
CA LEU A 320 -35.17 -3.23 10.79
C LEU A 320 -34.42 -2.00 11.35
N SER A 321 -33.79 -1.18 10.51
CA SER A 321 -33.02 0.01 10.92
C SER A 321 -32.58 0.85 9.72
N ILE A 322 -32.67 2.18 9.83
CA ILE A 322 -32.20 3.12 8.80
C ILE A 322 -30.66 3.16 8.86
N LEU A 323 -30.00 2.81 7.76
CA LEU A 323 -28.55 2.92 7.64
C LEU A 323 -28.19 4.36 7.27
N GLU A 324 -27.65 5.11 8.23
CA GLU A 324 -27.18 6.49 8.00
C GLU A 324 -25.67 6.61 8.21
N TRP A 325 -25.06 7.57 7.53
CA TRP A 325 -23.69 7.98 7.79
C TRP A 325 -23.65 8.73 9.13
N PRO A 326 -22.68 8.42 10.01
CA PRO A 326 -22.48 9.20 11.22
C PRO A 326 -22.17 10.66 10.87
N GLU A 327 -22.60 11.58 11.73
CA GLU A 327 -22.19 12.98 11.63
C GLU A 327 -20.68 13.11 11.91
N PRO A 328 -19.90 13.76 11.03
CA PRO A 328 -18.48 13.99 11.28
C PRO A 328 -18.28 14.81 12.55
N VAL A 329 -17.39 14.34 13.42
CA VAL A 329 -17.03 15.00 14.68
C VAL A 329 -15.86 15.96 14.47
N ALA A 330 -14.95 15.63 13.56
CA ALA A 330 -13.79 16.47 13.26
C ALA A 330 -14.16 17.57 12.25
N LEU A 331 -14.03 18.83 12.67
CA LEU A 331 -14.16 20.00 11.79
C LEU A 331 -12.83 20.31 11.11
N HIS A 332 -12.87 20.85 9.88
CA HIS A 332 -11.68 21.23 9.09
C HIS A 332 -10.70 22.18 9.80
N SER A 333 -11.11 22.83 10.90
CA SER A 333 -10.29 23.74 11.70
C SER A 333 -9.37 23.06 12.73
N GLN A 334 -9.47 21.74 12.95
CA GLN A 334 -8.71 21.07 14.01
C GLN A 334 -7.42 20.41 13.47
N GLN A 335 -6.26 21.00 13.76
CA GLN A 335 -4.94 20.42 13.44
C GLN A 335 -4.30 19.74 14.67
N ILE A 336 -3.65 18.59 14.43
CA ILE A 336 -2.85 17.89 15.43
C ILE A 336 -1.49 18.58 15.53
N THR A 337 -1.14 19.10 16.71
CA THR A 337 0.23 19.60 16.95
C THR A 337 1.21 18.43 17.11
N GLU A 338 2.51 18.65 16.83
CA GLU A 338 3.58 17.63 16.89
C GLU A 338 3.62 16.80 18.19
N ASN A 339 2.98 17.28 19.26
CA ASN A 339 2.89 16.60 20.56
C ASN A 339 1.59 15.82 20.78
N GLY A 340 0.77 15.60 19.75
CA GLY A 340 -0.49 14.84 19.86
C GLY A 340 -1.59 15.55 20.66
N LYS A 341 -1.43 16.85 20.97
CA LYS A 341 -2.48 17.69 21.56
C LYS A 341 -3.28 18.38 20.47
N ILE A 342 -4.60 18.35 20.61
CA ILE A 342 -5.56 19.06 19.75
C ILE A 342 -5.51 20.54 20.13
N LYS A 343 -5.19 21.43 19.18
CA LYS A 343 -5.46 22.87 19.32
C LYS A 343 -6.84 23.13 18.74
N PHE A 344 -7.70 23.72 19.55
CA PHE A 344 -8.90 24.41 19.07
C PHE A 344 -8.49 25.87 18.83
N ASP A 345 -8.98 26.48 17.75
CA ASP A 345 -8.90 27.93 17.56
C ASP A 345 -9.64 28.67 18.69
#